data_AF-A0A9W5QCZ2-F1
#
_entry.id   AF-A0A9W5QCZ2-F1
#
_cell.length_a   1.000
_cell.length_b   1.000
_cell.length_c   1.000
_cell.angle_alpha   90.00
_cell.angle_beta   90.00
_cell.angle_gamma   90.00
#
_symmetry.space_group_name_H-M   'P 1'
#
loop_
_entity.id
_entity.type
_entity.pdbx_description
1 polymer ?
#
loop_
_entity_poly.entity_id
_entity_poly.type
_entity_poly.pdbx_seq_one_letter_code
_entity_poly.pdbx_strand_id
1 'polypeptide(L)'
;METRQQWGTRAGFIFAAVGSAVGLGNIWRFPYTAYENGGGAFFLPYLFALLTTGISLLAFEFALGHRHRGSAPLTFFRISPRAEFIG
;
A
#
# COMPACT_ATOMS: atom_id res chain seq x y z
N MET A 1 -20.93 17.11 -12.16
CA MET A 1 -19.90 16.26 -11.53
C MET A 1 -20.52 14.89 -11.35
N GLU A 2 -20.09 13.89 -12.10
CA GLU A 2 -20.58 12.52 -11.88
C GLU A 2 -20.16 12.03 -10.49
N THR A 3 -21.10 11.45 -9.77
CA THR A 3 -20.85 10.83 -8.46
C THR A 3 -20.00 9.59 -8.69
N ARG A 4 -18.73 9.60 -8.23
CA ARG A 4 -17.85 8.42 -8.31
C ARG A 4 -18.51 7.22 -7.64
N GLN A 5 -18.43 6.07 -8.31
CA GLN A 5 -18.87 4.80 -7.73
C GLN A 5 -18.09 4.50 -6.45
N GLN A 6 -18.81 4.04 -5.43
CA GLN A 6 -18.25 3.65 -4.14
C GLN A 6 -18.44 2.16 -3.93
N TRP A 7 -17.57 1.57 -3.11
CA TRP A 7 -17.68 0.18 -2.72
C TRP A 7 -18.99 -0.08 -1.96
N GLY A 8 -19.69 -1.16 -2.33
CA GLY A 8 -20.95 -1.54 -1.68
C GLY A 8 -20.79 -1.95 -0.22
N THR A 9 -19.63 -2.49 0.18
CA THR A 9 -19.32 -2.83 1.58
C THR A 9 -17.86 -2.53 1.92
N ARG A 10 -17.61 -2.19 3.20
CA ARG A 10 -16.24 -2.04 3.72
C ARG A 10 -15.45 -3.35 3.67
N ALA A 11 -16.12 -4.47 3.93
CA ALA A 11 -15.50 -5.79 3.85
C ALA A 11 -15.01 -6.09 2.42
N GLY A 12 -15.84 -5.81 1.39
CA GLY A 12 -15.45 -6.00 0.00
C GLY A 12 -14.23 -5.16 -0.40
N PHE A 13 -14.15 -3.92 0.09
CA PHE A 13 -12.97 -3.09 -0.09
C PHE A 13 -11.71 -3.68 0.57
N ILE A 14 -11.81 -4.13 1.82
CA ILE A 14 -10.68 -4.72 2.55
C ILE A 14 -10.20 -5.99 1.86
N PHE A 15 -11.10 -6.87 1.43
CA PHE A 15 -10.71 -8.10 0.72
C PHE A 15 -10.04 -7.81 -0.62
N ALA A 16 -10.53 -6.82 -1.39
CA ALA A 16 -9.88 -6.40 -2.62
C ALA A 16 -8.46 -5.86 -2.37
N ALA A 17 -8.28 -5.03 -1.33
CA ALA A 17 -6.98 -4.49 -0.95
C ALA A 17 -6.01 -5.59 -0.49
N VAL A 18 -6.48 -6.53 0.34
CA VAL A 18 -5.69 -7.69 0.80
C VAL A 18 -5.30 -8.58 -0.38
N GLY A 19 -6.23 -8.86 -1.30
CA GLY A 19 -5.96 -9.64 -2.50
C GLY A 19 -4.93 -8.99 -3.42
N SER A 20 -4.91 -7.64 -3.48
CA SER A 20 -3.89 -6.90 -4.21
C SER A 20 -2.53 -6.90 -3.50
N ALA A 21 -2.51 -6.91 -2.17
CA ALA A 21 -1.28 -6.81 -1.38
C ALA A 21 -0.60 -8.19 -1.17
N VAL A 22 -1.37 -9.27 -1.12
CA VAL A 22 -0.85 -10.63 -0.91
C VAL A 22 -0.60 -11.28 -2.27
N GLY A 23 0.69 -11.39 -2.63
CA GLY A 23 1.12 -12.05 -3.86
C GLY A 23 2.08 -13.22 -3.61
N LEU A 24 2.58 -13.78 -4.71
CA LEU A 24 3.52 -14.92 -4.72
C LEU A 24 4.79 -14.65 -3.89
N GLY A 25 5.23 -13.39 -3.84
CA GLY A 25 6.34 -12.93 -2.99
C GLY A 25 6.17 -13.29 -1.51
N ASN A 26 4.96 -13.20 -0.96
CA ASN A 26 4.69 -13.55 0.44
C ASN A 26 4.80 -15.05 0.71
N ILE A 27 4.56 -15.88 -0.31
CA ILE A 27 4.55 -17.34 -0.18
C ILE A 27 5.97 -17.89 -0.23
N TRP A 28 6.85 -17.35 -1.09
CA TRP A 28 8.16 -17.96 -1.36
C TRP A 28 9.39 -17.12 -1.00
N ARG A 29 9.31 -15.79 -1.13
CA ARG A 29 10.45 -14.88 -1.06
C ARG A 29 10.61 -14.42 0.38
N PHE A 30 9.50 -14.12 1.03
CA PHE A 30 9.49 -13.86 2.46
C PHE A 30 10.13 -15.01 3.28
N PRO A 31 9.68 -16.27 3.17
CA PRO A 31 10.30 -17.35 3.97
C PRO A 31 11.75 -17.61 3.57
N TYR A 32 12.09 -17.51 2.29
CA TYR A 32 13.47 -17.66 1.81
C TYR A 32 14.40 -16.59 2.42
N THR A 33 14.04 -15.32 2.30
CA THR A 33 14.82 -14.21 2.87
C THR A 33 14.86 -14.28 4.39
N ALA A 34 13.75 -14.65 5.05
CA ALA A 34 13.75 -14.84 6.50
C ALA A 34 14.73 -15.94 6.92
N TYR A 35 14.73 -17.08 6.21
CA TYR A 35 15.65 -18.18 6.47
C TYR A 35 17.13 -17.77 6.30
N GLU A 36 17.47 -17.12 5.18
CA GLU A 36 18.85 -16.67 4.92
C GLU A 36 19.34 -15.61 5.91
N ASN A 37 18.46 -14.76 6.43
CA ASN A 37 18.81 -13.66 7.34
C ASN A 37 18.68 -14.03 8.83
N GLY A 38 18.93 -15.30 9.17
CA GLY A 38 18.94 -15.77 10.56
C GLY A 38 17.57 -16.19 11.10
N GLY A 39 16.64 -16.58 10.24
CA GLY A 39 15.34 -17.15 10.58
C GLY A 39 14.51 -16.22 11.47
N GLY A 40 14.36 -16.61 12.73
CA GLY A 40 13.60 -15.84 13.73
C GLY A 40 14.17 -14.45 14.01
N ALA A 41 15.48 -14.25 13.88
CA ALA A 41 16.11 -12.95 14.12
C ALA A 41 15.71 -11.89 13.08
N PHE A 42 15.37 -12.31 11.86
CA PHE A 42 14.92 -11.42 10.78
C PHE A 42 13.65 -10.64 11.13
N PHE A 43 12.80 -11.17 12.02
CA PHE A 43 11.55 -10.51 12.40
C PHE A 43 11.76 -9.17 13.10
N LEU A 44 12.86 -8.98 13.84
CA LEU A 44 13.16 -7.71 14.53
C LEU A 44 13.32 -6.53 13.55
N PRO A 45 14.28 -6.55 12.61
CA PRO A 45 14.41 -5.48 11.62
C PRO A 45 13.19 -5.43 10.68
N TYR A 46 12.56 -6.56 10.36
CA TYR A 46 11.36 -6.60 9.54
C TYR A 46 10.19 -5.86 10.18
N LEU A 47 9.90 -6.11 11.46
CA LEU A 47 8.85 -5.41 12.20
C LEU A 47 9.15 -3.93 12.35
N PHE A 48 10.41 -3.57 12.61
CA PHE A 48 10.80 -2.17 12.66
C PHE A 48 10.55 -1.45 11.33
N ALA A 49 10.98 -2.04 10.21
CA ALA A 49 10.74 -1.50 8.87
C ALA A 49 9.25 -1.45 8.52
N LEU A 50 8.48 -2.46 8.93
CA LEU A 50 7.03 -2.53 8.73
C LEU A 50 6.32 -1.39 9.47
N LEU A 51 6.63 -1.18 10.74
CA LEU A 51 5.97 -0.16 11.57
C LEU A 51 6.35 1.26 11.14
N THR A 52 7.61 1.49 10.77
CA THR A 52 8.12 2.83 10.44
C THR A 52 7.88 3.21 8.99
N THR A 53 8.18 2.33 8.04
CA THR A 53 8.08 2.64 6.62
C THR A 53 6.80 2.07 6.03
N GLY A 54 6.52 0.79 6.29
CA GLY A 54 5.38 0.09 5.70
C GLY A 54 4.03 0.75 6.03
N ILE A 55 3.71 0.86 7.33
CA ILE A 55 2.45 1.44 7.79
C ILE A 55 2.36 2.93 7.45
N SER A 56 3.45 3.69 7.62
CA SER A 56 3.44 5.13 7.33
C SER A 56 3.22 5.44 5.86
N LEU A 57 3.87 4.70 4.95
CA LEU A 57 3.67 4.88 3.51
C LEU A 57 2.25 4.48 3.09
N LEU A 58 1.76 3.36 3.62
CA LEU A 58 0.38 2.90 3.36
C LEU A 58 -0.64 3.93 3.86
N ALA A 59 -0.50 4.43 5.08
CA ALA A 59 -1.37 5.46 5.63
C ALA A 59 -1.33 6.76 4.81
N PHE A 60 -0.15 7.15 4.32
CA PHE A 60 0.00 8.30 3.43
C PHE A 60 -0.76 8.12 2.11
N GLU A 61 -0.62 6.97 1.46
CA GLU A 61 -1.33 6.66 0.22
C GLU A 61 -2.85 6.65 0.43
N PHE A 62 -3.32 6.02 1.52
CA PHE A 62 -4.74 6.04 1.88
C PHE A 62 -5.26 7.45 2.16
N ALA A 63 -4.50 8.29 2.84
CA ALA A 63 -4.88 9.68 3.13
C ALA A 63 -5.00 10.50 1.83
N LEU A 64 -4.07 10.33 0.89
CA LEU A 64 -4.12 10.97 -0.43
C LEU A 64 -5.32 10.50 -1.25
N GLY A 65 -5.54 9.18 -1.31
CA GLY A 65 -6.68 8.58 -2.01
C GLY A 65 -8.02 9.06 -1.42
N HIS A 66 -8.11 9.19 -0.09
CA HIS A 66 -9.33 9.66 0.57
C HIS A 66 -9.59 11.16 0.35
N ARG A 67 -8.52 11.98 0.36
CA ARG A 67 -8.63 13.45 0.19
C ARG A 67 -8.93 13.84 -1.25
N HIS A 68 -8.20 13.30 -2.21
CA HIS A 68 -8.30 13.72 -3.60
C HIS A 68 -9.31 12.89 -4.39
N ARG A 69 -9.61 11.66 -3.93
CA ARG A 69 -10.54 10.72 -4.57
C ARG A 69 -10.34 10.63 -6.09
N GLY A 70 -9.10 10.72 -6.57
CA GLY A 70 -8.73 10.79 -7.99
C GLY A 70 -7.91 9.56 -8.42
N SER A 71 -7.63 9.44 -9.71
CA SER A 71 -6.60 8.53 -10.20
C SER A 71 -5.22 8.99 -9.70
N ALA A 72 -4.21 8.12 -9.74
CA ALA A 72 -2.86 8.46 -9.30
C ALA A 72 -2.30 9.73 -10.00
N PRO A 73 -2.35 9.88 -11.36
CA PRO A 73 -1.83 11.09 -12.02
C PRO A 73 -2.58 12.36 -11.59
N LEU A 74 -3.91 12.28 -11.50
CA LEU A 74 -4.75 13.41 -11.10
C LEU A 74 -4.53 13.81 -9.63
N THR A 75 -4.26 12.84 -8.76
CA THR A 75 -3.99 13.08 -7.34
C THR A 75 -2.64 13.79 -7.18
N PHE A 76 -1.60 13.33 -7.87
CA PHE A 76 -0.29 13.98 -7.83
C PHE A 76 -0.28 15.34 -8.52
N PHE A 77 -0.98 15.50 -9.64
CA PHE A 77 -1.18 16.81 -10.30
C PHE A 77 -1.80 17.85 -9.35
N ARG A 78 -2.78 17.44 -8.54
CA ARG A 78 -3.44 18.31 -7.53
C ARG A 78 -2.53 18.70 -6.37
N ILE A 79 -1.45 17.95 -6.11
CA ILE A 79 -0.43 18.29 -5.11
C ILE A 79 0.62 19.21 -5.74
N SER A 80 1.11 18.84 -6.91
CA SER A 80 2.11 19.59 -7.68
C SER A 80 1.95 19.26 -9.17
N PRO A 81 1.85 20.27 -10.06
CA PRO A 81 1.77 20.04 -11.51
C PRO A 81 2.97 19.28 -12.08
N ARG A 82 4.15 19.36 -11.43
CA ARG A 82 5.36 18.62 -11.85
C ARG A 82 5.36 17.16 -11.39
N ALA A 83 4.54 16.81 -10.40
CA ALA A 83 4.46 15.46 -9.86
C ALA A 83 3.47 14.57 -10.62
N GLU A 84 2.74 15.10 -11.61
CA GLU A 84 1.78 14.34 -12.42
C GLU A 84 2.42 13.09 -13.07
N PHE A 85 3.67 13.19 -13.52
CA PHE A 85 4.41 12.08 -14.13
C PHE A 85 4.70 10.91 -13.18
N ILE A 86 4.68 11.14 -11.87
CA ILE A 86 4.94 10.10 -10.86
C ILE A 86 3.67 9.26 -10.62
N GLY A 87 2.49 9.82 -10.90
CA GLY A 87 1.20 9.15 -10.75
C GLY A 87 0.81 8.33 -11.95
#